data_AF-A0A7C6A6A4-F1
#
_entry.id   AF-A0A7C6A6A4-F1
#
_cell.length_a   1.000
_cell.length_b   1.000
_cell.length_c   1.000
_cell.angle_alpha   90.00
_cell.angle_beta   90.00
_cell.angle_gamma   90.00
#
_symmetry.space_group_name_H-M   'P 1'
#
loop_
_entity.id
_entity.type
_entity.pdbx_description
1 polymer ?
#
loop_
_entity_poly.entity_id
_entity_poly.type
_entity_poly.pdbx_seq_one_letter_code
_entity_poly.pdbx_strand_id
1 'polypeptide(L)'
;MEVERQSMDGLLVWEKLGTAGVPVWLDGDGKLRIDKDAPQSLKQLVREHKPEVIAVLKAQEVMNRSGLRLVRLPLGGFALAKPPGPLPEEVIGAIKTLRLAQLPLVHNAEGGRWIPHHEWRRRQPLCDPKELEQWRRKQEAEREARINNRRRRR
;
A
#
# COMPACT_ATOMS: atom_id res chain seq x y z
N MET A 1 -39.30 -6.23 -15.22
CA MET A 1 -38.79 -6.25 -13.84
C MET A 1 -37.28 -6.37 -13.94
N GLU A 2 -36.61 -5.25 -14.15
CA GLU A 2 -35.15 -5.19 -14.06
C GLU A 2 -34.81 -5.20 -12.58
N VAL A 3 -34.28 -6.32 -12.11
CA VAL A 3 -33.65 -6.41 -10.81
C VAL A 3 -32.44 -5.50 -10.90
N GLU A 4 -32.53 -4.30 -10.31
CA GLU A 4 -31.35 -3.50 -9.96
C GLU A 4 -30.42 -4.43 -9.19
N ARG A 5 -29.43 -5.00 -9.88
CA ARG A 5 -28.29 -5.63 -9.24
C ARG A 5 -27.68 -4.51 -8.42
N GLN A 6 -27.97 -4.51 -7.12
CA GLN A 6 -27.31 -3.63 -6.17
C GLN A 6 -25.82 -3.81 -6.41
N SER A 7 -25.21 -2.83 -7.08
CA SER A 7 -23.77 -2.81 -7.32
C SER A 7 -23.17 -2.58 -5.95
N MET A 8 -22.89 -3.68 -5.24
CA MET A 8 -22.25 -3.58 -3.96
C MET A 8 -20.86 -3.00 -4.20
N ASP A 9 -20.62 -1.89 -3.53
CA ASP A 9 -19.40 -1.11 -3.64
C ASP A 9 -18.16 -1.97 -3.43
N GLY A 10 -17.21 -1.88 -4.35
CA GLY A 10 -15.95 -2.65 -4.32
C GLY A 10 -15.20 -2.52 -3.01
N LEU A 11 -15.26 -1.36 -2.36
CA LEU A 11 -14.64 -1.15 -1.05
C LEU A 11 -15.33 -1.93 0.07
N LEU A 12 -16.64 -2.11 -0.03
CA LEU A 12 -17.45 -2.85 0.95
C LEU A 12 -17.23 -4.36 0.80
N VAL A 13 -17.07 -4.83 -0.43
CA VAL A 13 -16.60 -6.19 -0.72
C VAL A 13 -15.19 -6.39 -0.15
N TRP A 14 -14.29 -5.44 -0.40
CA TRP A 14 -12.92 -5.47 0.11
C TRP A 14 -12.85 -5.46 1.65
N GLU A 15 -13.66 -4.65 2.31
CA GLU A 15 -13.76 -4.60 3.77
C GLU A 15 -14.25 -5.92 4.37
N LYS A 16 -15.25 -6.56 3.73
CA LYS A 16 -15.73 -7.89 4.14
C LYS A 16 -14.64 -8.96 4.02
N LEU A 17 -13.86 -8.93 2.93
CA LEU A 17 -12.72 -9.85 2.74
C LEU A 17 -11.65 -9.63 3.81
N GLY A 18 -11.31 -8.37 4.09
CA GLY A 18 -10.35 -8.01 5.14
C GLY A 18 -10.81 -8.41 6.54
N THR A 19 -12.08 -8.16 6.87
CA THR A 19 -12.69 -8.54 8.17
C THR A 19 -12.71 -10.06 8.36
N ALA A 20 -12.96 -10.82 7.29
CA ALA A 20 -12.90 -12.27 7.32
C ALA A 20 -11.45 -12.82 7.32
N GLY A 21 -10.44 -11.95 7.22
CA GLY A 21 -9.03 -12.35 7.17
C GLY A 21 -8.67 -13.17 5.92
N VAL A 22 -9.46 -13.05 4.83
CA VAL A 22 -9.24 -13.83 3.61
C VAL A 22 -8.29 -13.08 2.68
N PRO A 23 -7.08 -13.62 2.41
CA PRO A 23 -6.15 -12.95 1.52
C PRO A 23 -6.63 -13.05 0.07
N VAL A 24 -6.57 -11.92 -0.62
CA VAL A 24 -6.89 -11.76 -2.04
C VAL A 24 -5.81 -10.92 -2.69
N TRP A 25 -5.28 -11.36 -3.83
CA TRP A 25 -4.15 -10.71 -4.51
C TRP A 25 -4.23 -10.87 -6.03
N LEU A 26 -3.43 -10.10 -6.76
CA LEU A 26 -3.19 -10.30 -8.18
C LEU A 26 -1.94 -11.17 -8.36
N ASP A 27 -1.98 -12.17 -9.23
CA ASP A 27 -0.78 -12.91 -9.63
C ASP A 27 0.09 -12.10 -10.60
N GLY A 28 1.23 -12.65 -11.02
CA GLY A 28 2.15 -12.00 -11.95
C GLY A 28 1.57 -11.68 -13.33
N ASP A 29 0.46 -12.34 -13.72
CA ASP A 29 -0.28 -12.04 -14.95
C ASP A 29 -1.39 -11.00 -14.73
N GLY A 30 -1.56 -10.49 -13.51
CA GLY A 30 -2.65 -9.60 -13.13
C GLY A 30 -4.00 -10.31 -12.93
N LYS A 31 -4.02 -11.63 -12.77
CA LYS A 31 -5.26 -12.39 -12.50
C LYS A 31 -5.55 -12.41 -11.01
N LEU A 32 -6.81 -12.21 -10.67
CA LEU A 32 -7.30 -12.24 -9.30
C LEU A 32 -7.22 -13.65 -8.70
N ARG A 33 -6.57 -13.76 -7.55
CA ARG A 33 -6.42 -14.97 -6.74
C ARG A 33 -6.98 -14.74 -5.35
N ILE A 34 -7.57 -15.79 -4.79
CA ILE A 34 -8.11 -15.84 -3.43
C ILE A 34 -7.60 -17.12 -2.77
N ASP A 35 -7.47 -17.09 -1.45
CA ASP A 35 -7.08 -18.25 -0.67
C ASP A 35 -7.91 -19.51 -0.98
N LYS A 36 -7.24 -20.67 -1.01
CA LYS A 36 -7.88 -21.94 -1.31
C LYS A 36 -8.88 -22.33 -0.22
N ASP A 37 -8.59 -22.01 1.03
CA ASP A 37 -9.40 -22.37 2.19
C ASP A 37 -10.47 -21.29 2.49
N ALA A 38 -10.56 -20.26 1.65
CA ALA A 38 -11.59 -19.24 1.77
C ALA A 38 -13.01 -19.85 1.67
N PRO A 39 -13.95 -19.40 2.53
CA PRO A 39 -15.36 -19.76 2.46
C PRO A 39 -15.94 -19.59 1.07
N GLN A 40 -16.81 -20.53 0.66
CA GLN A 40 -17.39 -20.53 -0.68
C GLN A 40 -18.22 -19.28 -0.97
N SER A 41 -18.90 -18.74 0.05
CA SER A 41 -19.63 -17.48 -0.03
C SER A 41 -18.73 -16.29 -0.40
N LEU A 42 -17.52 -16.23 0.16
CA LEU A 42 -16.54 -15.17 -0.16
C LEU A 42 -15.92 -15.38 -1.54
N LYS A 43 -15.64 -16.61 -1.96
CA LYS A 43 -15.20 -16.92 -3.32
C LYS A 43 -16.24 -16.49 -4.36
N GLN A 44 -17.51 -16.70 -4.07
CA GLN A 44 -18.60 -16.26 -4.93
C GLN A 44 -18.71 -14.74 -4.99
N LEU A 45 -18.65 -14.06 -3.83
CA LEU A 45 -18.64 -12.61 -3.75
C LEU A 45 -17.51 -11.98 -4.58
N VAL A 46 -16.30 -12.55 -4.52
CA VAL A 46 -15.14 -12.09 -5.32
C VAL A 46 -15.33 -12.34 -6.82
N ARG A 47 -16.02 -13.41 -7.21
CA ARG A 47 -16.34 -13.68 -8.62
C ARG A 47 -17.37 -12.70 -9.16
N GLU A 48 -18.38 -12.38 -8.37
CA GLU A 48 -19.46 -11.46 -8.73
C GLU A 48 -18.95 -10.01 -8.85
N HIS A 49 -18.05 -9.59 -7.95
CA HIS A 49 -17.46 -8.25 -7.91
C HIS A 49 -15.98 -8.22 -8.35
N LYS A 50 -15.62 -9.11 -9.27
CA LYS A 50 -14.25 -9.25 -9.76
C LYS A 50 -13.65 -7.92 -10.28
N PRO A 51 -14.33 -7.13 -11.14
CA PRO A 51 -13.71 -5.93 -11.68
C PRO A 51 -13.46 -4.87 -10.59
N GLU A 52 -14.33 -4.76 -9.60
CA GLU A 52 -14.20 -3.82 -8.50
C GLU A 52 -13.05 -4.21 -7.56
N VAL A 53 -12.94 -5.50 -7.21
CA VAL A 53 -11.83 -6.00 -6.38
C VAL A 53 -10.48 -5.80 -7.09
N ILE A 54 -10.42 -6.03 -8.41
CA ILE A 54 -9.21 -5.76 -9.19
C ILE A 54 -8.87 -4.26 -9.17
N ALA A 55 -9.87 -3.38 -9.31
CA ALA A 55 -9.65 -1.93 -9.28
C ALA A 55 -9.08 -1.48 -7.93
N VAL A 56 -9.60 -2.01 -6.81
CA VAL A 56 -9.08 -1.73 -5.46
C VAL A 56 -7.64 -2.22 -5.31
N LEU A 57 -7.33 -3.45 -5.74
CA LEU A 57 -5.98 -4.01 -5.68
C LEU A 57 -4.97 -3.20 -6.50
N LYS A 58 -5.33 -2.81 -7.72
CA LYS A 58 -4.50 -1.94 -8.56
C LYS A 58 -4.29 -0.56 -7.93
N ALA A 59 -5.33 0.02 -7.36
CA ALA A 59 -5.22 1.31 -6.66
C ALA A 59 -4.29 1.20 -5.44
N GLN A 60 -4.36 0.11 -4.67
CA GLN A 60 -3.42 -0.14 -3.57
C GLN A 60 -1.98 -0.28 -4.06
N GLU A 61 -1.76 -1.00 -5.16
CA GLU A 61 -0.43 -1.16 -5.76
C GLU A 61 0.17 0.19 -6.20
N VAL A 62 -0.65 1.03 -6.84
CA VAL A 62 -0.27 2.41 -7.20
C VAL A 62 0.06 3.22 -5.94
N MET A 63 -0.80 3.18 -4.91
CA MET A 63 -0.54 3.89 -3.65
C MET A 63 0.76 3.44 -3.00
N ASN A 64 1.02 2.13 -2.93
CA ASN A 64 2.25 1.57 -2.36
C ASN A 64 3.52 2.03 -3.10
N ARG A 65 3.43 2.25 -4.43
CA ARG A 65 4.55 2.73 -5.26
C ARG A 65 4.69 4.25 -5.27
N SER A 66 3.58 4.98 -5.11
CA SER A 66 3.52 6.45 -5.20
C SER A 66 4.32 7.18 -4.11
N GLY A 67 4.67 6.47 -3.04
CA GLY A 67 5.29 7.04 -1.86
C GLY A 67 4.33 7.79 -0.95
N LEU A 68 3.06 7.99 -1.33
CA LEU A 68 2.05 8.59 -0.46
C LEU A 68 1.82 7.72 0.77
N ARG A 69 1.50 8.36 1.90
CA ARG A 69 1.30 7.67 3.18
C ARG A 69 0.11 8.22 3.93
N LEU A 70 -0.62 7.32 4.56
CA LEU A 70 -1.56 7.70 5.60
C LEU A 70 -0.77 8.05 6.87
N VAL A 71 -0.92 9.27 7.36
CA VAL A 71 -0.29 9.75 8.58
C VAL A 71 -1.33 10.21 9.59
N ARG A 72 -1.09 9.94 10.86
CA ARG A 72 -1.91 10.45 11.97
C ARG A 72 -1.47 11.86 12.31
N LEU A 73 -2.41 12.79 12.41
CA LEU A 73 -2.12 14.17 12.77
C LEU A 73 -2.01 14.33 14.31
N PRO A 74 -1.23 15.30 14.82
CA PRO A 74 -1.02 15.50 16.25
C PRO A 74 -2.31 15.73 17.06
N LEU A 75 -3.28 16.44 16.46
CA LEU A 75 -4.56 16.77 17.09
C LEU A 75 -5.63 15.69 16.88
N GLY A 76 -5.24 14.51 16.39
CA GLY A 76 -6.17 13.47 15.95
C GLY A 76 -6.55 13.61 14.47
N GLY A 77 -7.09 12.52 13.92
CA GLY A 77 -7.41 12.40 12.49
C GLY A 77 -6.26 11.90 11.62
N PHE A 78 -6.56 11.71 10.34
CA PHE A 78 -5.64 11.17 9.34
C PHE A 78 -5.49 12.14 8.17
N ALA A 79 -4.31 12.13 7.57
CA ALA A 79 -3.98 12.88 6.37
C ALA A 79 -3.20 12.01 5.39
N LEU A 80 -3.20 12.39 4.12
CA LEU A 80 -2.34 11.80 3.11
C LEU A 80 -1.07 12.66 2.97
N ALA A 81 0.04 12.14 3.47
CA ALA A 81 1.35 12.73 3.26
C ALA A 81 1.85 12.40 1.85
N LYS A 82 2.17 13.43 1.06
CA LYS A 82 2.69 13.28 -0.31
C LYS A 82 4.09 13.86 -0.46
N PRO A 83 4.91 13.33 -1.38
CA PRO A 83 6.17 13.95 -1.74
C PRO A 83 5.97 15.35 -2.35
N PRO A 84 7.00 16.20 -2.35
CA PRO A 84 6.97 17.46 -3.09
C PRO A 84 6.77 17.21 -4.59
N GLY A 85 6.07 18.12 -5.27
CA GLY A 85 5.72 18.01 -6.70
C GLY A 85 4.25 17.62 -6.96
N PRO A 86 3.81 17.67 -8.23
CA PRO A 86 2.45 17.28 -8.61
C PRO A 86 2.22 15.77 -8.42
N LEU A 87 0.98 15.39 -8.14
CA LEU A 87 0.59 13.98 -8.09
C LEU A 87 0.37 13.46 -9.52
N PRO A 88 0.93 12.30 -9.89
CA PRO A 88 0.59 11.63 -11.14
C PRO A 88 -0.92 11.33 -11.22
N GLU A 89 -1.50 11.37 -12.42
CA GLU A 89 -2.93 11.13 -12.62
C GLU A 89 -3.38 9.74 -12.14
N GLU A 90 -2.52 8.73 -12.31
CA GLU A 90 -2.73 7.38 -11.77
C GLU A 90 -2.90 7.37 -10.24
N VAL A 91 -2.16 8.22 -9.52
CA VAL A 91 -2.24 8.34 -8.07
C VAL A 91 -3.53 9.05 -7.67
N ILE A 92 -3.93 10.07 -8.43
CA ILE A 92 -5.21 10.77 -8.21
C ILE A 92 -6.38 9.79 -8.42
N GLY A 93 -6.31 8.96 -9.47
CA GLY A 93 -7.28 7.89 -9.71
C GLY A 93 -7.33 6.90 -8.55
N ALA A 94 -6.18 6.44 -8.07
CA ALA A 94 -6.10 5.52 -6.93
C ALA A 94 -6.68 6.12 -5.63
N ILE A 95 -6.41 7.40 -5.34
CA ILE A 95 -6.99 8.13 -4.20
C ILE A 95 -8.52 8.15 -4.28
N LYS A 96 -9.08 8.37 -5.48
CA LYS A 96 -10.53 8.37 -5.70
C LYS A 96 -11.13 6.97 -5.51
N THR A 97 -10.53 5.95 -6.14
CA THR A 97 -10.97 4.55 -6.03
C THR A 97 -10.97 4.07 -4.58
N LEU A 98 -9.98 4.47 -3.79
CA LEU A 98 -9.86 4.09 -2.39
C LEU A 98 -10.65 4.99 -1.42
N ARG A 99 -11.39 5.98 -1.94
CA ARG A 99 -12.07 7.01 -1.13
C ARG A 99 -11.15 7.59 -0.07
N LEU A 100 -10.03 8.13 -0.53
CA LEU A 100 -9.09 8.88 0.31
C LEU A 100 -9.09 10.37 -0.06
N ALA A 101 -9.92 10.79 -1.01
CA ALA A 101 -10.00 12.18 -1.49
C ALA A 101 -10.48 13.18 -0.43
N GLN A 102 -11.19 12.69 0.60
CA GLN A 102 -11.64 13.46 1.76
C GLN A 102 -10.53 13.68 2.79
N LEU A 103 -9.41 12.96 2.69
CA LEU A 103 -8.29 13.17 3.60
C LEU A 103 -7.48 14.39 3.14
N PRO A 104 -7.09 15.28 4.07
CA PRO A 104 -6.27 16.42 3.72
C PRO A 104 -4.92 15.94 3.17
N LEU A 105 -4.48 16.57 2.08
CA LEU A 105 -3.14 16.35 1.53
C LEU A 105 -2.16 17.23 2.30
N VAL A 106 -1.16 16.61 2.90
CA VAL A 106 -0.12 17.31 3.66
C VAL A 106 1.24 17.07 3.02
N HIS A 107 2.04 18.12 3.03
CA HIS A 107 3.48 18.01 2.84
C HIS A 107 4.08 17.72 4.21
N ASN A 108 4.06 16.46 4.64
CA ASN A 108 4.60 16.12 5.94
C ASN A 108 5.79 15.20 5.83
N ALA A 109 6.90 15.74 6.29
CA ALA A 109 8.08 14.99 6.58
C ALA A 109 8.84 15.70 7.71
N GLU A 110 9.35 14.92 8.64
CA GLU A 110 10.00 15.39 9.87
C GLU A 110 11.09 16.43 9.54
N GLY A 111 11.02 17.60 10.18
CA GLY A 111 11.99 18.69 9.93
C GLY A 111 11.99 19.25 8.49
N GLY A 112 10.90 19.08 7.73
CA GLY A 112 10.78 19.59 6.36
C GLY A 112 11.47 18.75 5.29
N ARG A 113 11.96 17.54 5.63
CA ARG A 113 12.64 16.64 4.68
C ARG A 113 11.87 15.35 4.49
N TRP A 114 11.47 15.05 3.25
CA TRP A 114 10.78 13.81 2.90
C TRP A 114 11.51 12.58 3.41
N ILE A 115 10.94 11.91 4.41
CA ILE A 115 11.48 10.65 4.92
C ILE A 115 11.14 9.56 3.89
N PRO A 116 12.11 8.86 3.30
CA PRO A 116 11.84 7.72 2.42
C PRO A 116 11.00 6.63 3.11
N HIS A 117 10.27 5.83 2.32
CA HIS A 117 9.32 4.84 2.86
C HIS A 117 9.99 3.88 3.85
N HIS A 118 11.19 3.42 3.52
CA HIS A 118 11.95 2.51 4.38
C HIS A 118 12.31 3.12 5.74
N GLU A 119 12.61 4.43 5.78
CA GLU A 119 13.04 5.09 7.00
C GLU A 119 11.84 5.42 7.90
N TRP A 120 10.70 5.74 7.30
CA TRP A 120 9.43 5.87 8.02
C TRP A 120 8.93 4.54 8.56
N ARG A 121 9.00 3.45 7.77
CA ARG A 121 8.60 2.10 8.20
C ARG A 121 9.40 1.66 9.44
N ARG A 122 10.68 2.00 9.53
CA ARG A 122 11.53 1.72 10.71
C ARG A 122 11.10 2.44 11.97
N ARG A 123 10.51 3.63 11.83
CA ARG A 123 10.07 4.48 12.94
C ARG A 123 8.67 4.09 13.44
N GLN A 124 7.96 3.24 12.71
CA GLN A 124 6.68 2.69 13.15
C GLN A 124 6.93 1.65 14.27
N PRO A 125 6.12 1.64 15.34
CA PRO A 125 6.19 0.63 16.40
C PRO A 125 6.01 -0.82 15.92
N LEU A 126 5.49 -0.99 14.69
CA LEU A 126 5.15 -2.26 14.07
C LEU A 126 6.25 -2.84 13.16
N CYS A 127 7.44 -2.23 13.09
CA CYS A 127 8.55 -2.78 12.30
C CYS A 127 9.03 -4.11 12.92
N ASP A 128 8.95 -5.21 12.18
CA ASP A 128 9.42 -6.51 12.66
C ASP A 128 10.94 -6.42 12.99
N PRO A 129 11.36 -6.80 14.22
CA PRO A 129 12.76 -6.72 14.63
C PRO A 129 13.72 -7.51 13.71
N LYS A 130 13.26 -8.63 13.14
CA LYS A 130 14.08 -9.45 12.24
C LYS A 130 14.30 -8.77 10.90
N GLU A 131 13.29 -8.11 10.35
CA GLU A 131 13.42 -7.31 9.13
C GLU A 131 14.41 -6.15 9.32
N LEU A 132 14.40 -5.54 10.52
CA LEU A 132 15.34 -4.47 10.88
C LEU A 132 16.79 -4.96 10.92
N GLU A 133 17.03 -6.11 11.52
CA GLU A 133 18.37 -6.69 11.66
C GLU A 133 18.96 -7.13 10.30
N GLN A 134 18.15 -7.78 9.46
CA GLN A 134 18.56 -8.17 8.12
C GLN A 134 18.95 -6.97 7.26
N TRP A 135 18.19 -5.87 7.37
CA TRP A 135 18.51 -4.64 6.67
C TRP A 135 19.84 -4.01 7.15
N ARG A 136 20.12 -4.02 8.47
CA ARG A 136 21.40 -3.53 9.01
C ARG A 136 22.59 -4.30 8.43
N ARG A 137 22.52 -5.63 8.45
CA ARG A 137 23.55 -6.51 7.88
C ARG A 137 23.78 -6.22 6.40
N LYS A 138 22.71 -6.00 5.63
CA LYS A 138 22.81 -5.65 4.20
C LYS A 138 23.52 -4.30 3.97
N GLN A 139 23.27 -3.30 4.81
CA GLN A 139 23.93 -2.00 4.71
C GLN A 139 25.38 -2.02 5.16
N GLU A 140 25.72 -2.77 6.20
CA GLU A 140 27.10 -2.97 6.62
C GLU A 140 27.89 -3.64 5.49
N ALA A 141 27.36 -4.71 4.92
CA ALA A 141 27.97 -5.36 3.76
C ALA A 141 28.11 -4.41 2.56
N GLU A 142 27.11 -3.57 2.28
CA GLU A 142 27.18 -2.60 1.17
C GLU A 142 28.19 -1.47 1.43
N ARG A 143 28.31 -1.00 2.69
CA ARG A 143 29.31 -0.02 3.10
C ARG A 143 30.72 -0.59 3.04
N GLU A 144 30.91 -1.80 3.56
CA GLU A 144 32.17 -2.53 3.47
C GLU A 144 32.57 -2.77 2.02
N ALA A 145 31.62 -3.17 1.17
CA ALA A 145 31.85 -3.33 -0.26
C ALA A 145 32.27 -2.01 -0.92
N ARG A 146 31.65 -0.87 -0.59
CA ARG A 146 32.03 0.46 -1.10
C ARG A 146 33.43 0.89 -0.62
N ILE A 147 33.77 0.61 0.64
CA ILE A 147 35.11 0.89 1.20
C ILE A 147 36.16 0.01 0.50
N ASN A 148 35.86 -1.28 0.32
CA ASN A 148 36.76 -2.24 -0.33
C ASN A 148 36.96 -1.90 -1.82
N ASN A 149 35.89 -1.52 -2.53
CA ASN A 149 35.99 -1.05 -3.92
C ASN A 149 36.81 0.25 -4.05
N ARG A 150 36.72 1.16 -3.06
CA ARG A 150 37.58 2.36 -3.03
C ARG A 150 39.04 2.01 -2.79
N ARG A 151 39.32 1.02 -1.93
CA ARG A 151 40.69 0.54 -1.67
C ARG A 151 41.30 -0.17 -2.88
N ARG A 152 40.51 -0.88 -3.69
CA ARG A 152 40.96 -1.58 -4.90
C ARG A 152 41.20 -0.68 -6.12
N ARG A 153 40.75 0.59 -6.08
CA ARG A 153 40.90 1.57 -7.17
C ARG A 153 42.01 2.60 -6.91
N ARG A 154 42.72 2.50 -5.79
CA ARG A 154 43.97 3.22 -5.49
C ARG A 154 45.13 2.26 -5.64
#